data_AF-A0A7T1LBR5-F1
#
_entry.id   AF-A0A7T1LBR5-F1
#
_cell.length_a   1.000
_cell.length_b   1.000
_cell.length_c   1.000
_cell.angle_alpha   90.00
_cell.angle_beta   90.00
_cell.angle_gamma   90.00
#
_symmetry.space_group_name_H-M   'P 1'
#
loop_
_entity.id
_entity.type
_entity.pdbx_description
1 polymer ?
#
loop_
_entity_poly.entity_id
_entity_poly.type
_entity_poly.pdbx_seq_one_letter_code
_entity_poly.pdbx_strand_id
1 'polypeptide(L)'
;MCLLVGYKHFSLLRDGYTPLNTVLEKQSFKKTSAGQYEKKIGDLSYSLLIDTDKNRVTKAGYQFDISNNIQHFLWMDYLSADKIEEIFNLQVSLNGIFVDVQNIEFSQHQWIEKFPNLIAHAGGTYREKSYNTFYTNSLEALQQNYSMGHRVFEMDFYLTSDGKMAAVHDWDQFGYMNGVALSSDEWKNFQTFGSPVTDSRFTTMLIGDVLDQMLINKDMFLVTDTKSFEVSEEEVIHQLTEIYNEAMKRSPELLSRIIPQIYNQTMYTTLKKVYDF
;
A
#
# COMPACT_ATOMS: atom_id res chain seq x y z
N MET A 1 -38.76 -1.44 -23.05
CA MET A 1 -37.32 -1.08 -22.93
C MET A 1 -36.88 -0.98 -21.47
N CYS A 2 -37.53 -0.19 -20.60
CA CYS A 2 -37.13 -0.07 -19.19
C CYS A 2 -37.15 -1.38 -18.37
N LEU A 3 -38.14 -2.26 -18.60
CA LEU A 3 -38.22 -3.58 -17.94
C LEU A 3 -37.04 -4.50 -18.28
N LEU A 4 -36.58 -4.50 -19.55
CA LEU A 4 -35.42 -5.29 -19.98
C LEU A 4 -34.11 -4.74 -19.43
N VAL A 5 -33.98 -3.41 -19.32
CA VAL A 5 -32.81 -2.76 -18.72
C VAL A 5 -32.71 -3.10 -17.24
N GLY A 6 -33.81 -2.96 -16.49
CA GLY A 6 -33.88 -3.35 -15.08
C GLY A 6 -33.59 -4.83 -14.86
N TYR A 7 -34.14 -5.72 -15.70
CA TYR A 7 -33.88 -7.15 -15.62
C TYR A 7 -32.40 -7.50 -15.81
N LYS A 8 -31.73 -6.94 -16.84
CA LYS A 8 -30.32 -7.24 -17.08
C LYS A 8 -29.41 -6.64 -16.01
N HIS A 9 -29.69 -5.44 -15.51
CA HIS A 9 -28.99 -4.88 -14.35
C HIS A 9 -29.12 -5.79 -13.13
N PHE A 10 -30.35 -6.23 -12.82
CA PHE A 10 -30.60 -7.15 -11.71
C PHE A 10 -29.90 -8.50 -11.89
N SER A 11 -29.89 -9.05 -13.11
CA SER A 11 -29.14 -10.28 -13.40
C SER A 11 -27.66 -10.10 -13.11
N LEU A 12 -27.04 -9.02 -13.60
CA LEU A 12 -25.62 -8.75 -13.35
C LEU A 12 -25.31 -8.65 -11.85
N LEU A 13 -26.11 -7.91 -11.07
CA LEU A 13 -25.95 -7.84 -9.62
C LEU A 13 -26.02 -9.24 -8.98
N ARG A 14 -27.04 -10.03 -9.32
CA ARG A 14 -27.23 -11.39 -8.81
C ARG A 14 -26.08 -12.31 -9.21
N ASP A 15 -25.53 -12.12 -10.41
CA ASP A 15 -24.41 -12.90 -10.95
C ASP A 15 -23.05 -12.39 -10.39
N GLY A 16 -23.06 -11.50 -9.39
CA GLY A 16 -21.88 -11.06 -8.64
C GLY A 16 -21.19 -9.82 -9.21
N TYR A 17 -21.84 -9.08 -10.11
CA TYR A 17 -21.24 -7.92 -10.78
C TYR A 17 -21.68 -6.58 -10.16
N THR A 18 -20.67 -5.88 -9.69
CA THR A 18 -20.52 -4.52 -9.17
C THR A 18 -20.67 -3.34 -10.15
N PRO A 19 -21.72 -2.49 -10.20
CA PRO A 19 -21.66 -1.28 -11.02
C PRO A 19 -20.53 -0.35 -10.56
N LEU A 20 -19.55 -0.07 -11.43
CA LEU A 20 -18.33 0.64 -11.03
C LEU A 20 -18.60 2.07 -10.56
N ASN A 21 -19.49 2.80 -11.24
CA ASN A 21 -19.87 4.16 -10.84
C ASN A 21 -20.47 4.21 -9.42
N THR A 22 -21.26 3.21 -9.04
CA THR A 22 -21.83 3.15 -7.68
C THR A 22 -20.75 3.04 -6.61
N VAL A 23 -19.70 2.25 -6.88
CA VAL A 23 -18.56 2.11 -5.96
C VAL A 23 -17.78 3.42 -5.89
N LEU A 24 -17.50 4.05 -7.03
CA LEU A 24 -16.75 5.31 -7.10
C LEU A 24 -17.47 6.44 -6.33
N GLU A 25 -18.79 6.56 -6.51
CA GLU A 25 -19.62 7.52 -5.79
C GLU A 25 -19.62 7.26 -4.29
N LYS A 26 -19.86 6.02 -3.85
CA LYS A 26 -19.85 5.65 -2.42
C LYS A 26 -18.49 5.85 -1.77
N GLN A 27 -17.42 5.66 -2.52
CA GLN A 27 -16.04 5.89 -2.08
C GLN A 27 -15.56 7.35 -2.29
N SER A 28 -16.46 8.25 -2.69
CA SER A 28 -16.19 9.69 -2.84
C SER A 28 -15.06 10.02 -3.82
N PHE A 29 -14.86 9.20 -4.85
CA PHE A 29 -13.97 9.51 -5.96
C PHE A 29 -14.52 10.66 -6.79
N LYS A 30 -13.70 11.68 -7.03
CA LYS A 30 -14.06 12.82 -7.87
C LYS A 30 -13.54 12.59 -9.29
N LYS A 31 -14.44 12.61 -10.26
CA LYS A 31 -14.05 12.49 -11.67
C LYS A 31 -13.34 13.76 -12.13
N THR A 32 -12.15 13.62 -12.69
CA THR A 32 -11.35 14.73 -13.24
C THR A 32 -11.40 14.76 -14.76
N SER A 33 -11.43 13.59 -15.41
CA SER A 33 -11.64 13.45 -16.86
C SER A 33 -12.20 12.06 -17.19
N ALA A 34 -12.29 11.70 -18.48
CA ALA A 34 -12.78 10.38 -18.88
C ALA A 34 -11.83 9.27 -18.35
N GLY A 35 -12.39 8.33 -17.57
CA GLY A 35 -11.63 7.25 -16.94
C GLY A 35 -10.71 7.69 -15.79
N GLN A 36 -10.61 8.99 -15.47
CA GLN A 36 -9.70 9.51 -14.46
C GLN A 36 -10.45 10.10 -13.28
N TYR A 37 -10.03 9.70 -12.09
CA TYR A 37 -10.60 10.11 -10.82
C TYR A 37 -9.51 10.45 -9.82
N GLU A 38 -9.86 11.21 -8.81
CA GLU A 38 -9.02 11.56 -7.68
C GLU A 38 -9.75 11.27 -6.36
N LYS A 39 -9.02 10.81 -5.35
CA LYS A 39 -9.53 10.65 -3.99
C LYS A 39 -8.59 11.36 -3.01
N LYS A 40 -9.20 12.00 -2.01
CA LYS A 40 -8.50 12.64 -0.90
C LYS A 40 -8.80 11.91 0.41
N ILE A 41 -7.75 11.64 1.20
CA ILE A 41 -7.81 11.05 2.55
C ILE A 41 -6.98 11.95 3.47
N GLY A 42 -7.62 12.77 4.30
CA GLY A 42 -6.90 13.80 5.05
C GLY A 42 -6.16 14.74 4.09
N ASP A 43 -4.84 14.85 4.23
CA ASP A 43 -3.98 15.64 3.33
C ASP A 43 -3.42 14.85 2.14
N LEU A 44 -3.53 13.51 2.16
CA LEU A 44 -3.11 12.64 1.06
C LEU A 44 -4.11 12.71 -0.09
N SER A 45 -3.63 12.87 -1.32
CA SER A 45 -4.42 12.72 -2.55
C SER A 45 -3.79 11.67 -3.46
N TYR A 46 -4.63 10.89 -4.14
CA TYR A 46 -4.16 9.93 -5.13
C TYR A 46 -5.12 9.78 -6.30
N SER A 47 -4.56 9.38 -7.45
CA SER A 47 -5.29 9.19 -8.68
C SER A 47 -5.79 7.76 -8.85
N LEU A 48 -6.89 7.63 -9.59
CA LEU A 48 -7.42 6.37 -10.08
C LEU A 48 -7.67 6.51 -11.58
N LEU A 49 -7.05 5.65 -12.37
CA LEU A 49 -7.27 5.53 -13.81
C LEU A 49 -7.98 4.20 -14.09
N ILE A 50 -9.06 4.25 -14.84
CA ILE A 50 -9.84 3.09 -15.28
C ILE A 50 -9.79 3.11 -16.81
N ASP A 51 -9.01 2.20 -17.39
CA ASP A 51 -8.83 2.03 -18.82
C ASP A 51 -9.52 0.70 -19.21
N THR A 52 -10.80 0.79 -19.54
CA THR A 52 -11.63 -0.39 -19.88
C THR A 52 -11.25 -0.98 -21.24
N ASP A 53 -10.74 -0.17 -22.18
CA ASP A 53 -10.24 -0.66 -23.47
C ASP A 53 -9.02 -1.58 -23.30
N LYS A 54 -8.17 -1.29 -22.31
CA LYS A 54 -7.02 -2.14 -21.95
C LYS A 54 -7.29 -3.09 -20.79
N ASN A 55 -8.53 -3.15 -20.32
CA ASN A 55 -8.93 -3.95 -19.16
C ASN A 55 -8.00 -3.76 -17.94
N ARG A 56 -7.69 -2.52 -17.60
CA ARG A 56 -6.75 -2.20 -16.52
C ARG A 56 -7.26 -1.07 -15.63
N VAL A 57 -7.10 -1.26 -14.33
CA VAL A 57 -7.24 -0.19 -13.34
C VAL A 57 -5.86 0.14 -12.78
N THR A 58 -5.58 1.43 -12.62
CA THR A 58 -4.39 1.93 -11.94
C THR A 58 -4.82 2.82 -10.77
N LYS A 59 -4.65 2.34 -9.55
CA LYS A 59 -4.95 3.08 -8.31
C LYS A 59 -3.63 3.51 -7.70
N ALA A 60 -3.33 4.80 -7.62
CA ALA A 60 -2.09 5.32 -7.02
C ALA A 60 -0.80 4.62 -7.50
N GLY A 61 -0.73 4.26 -8.79
CA GLY A 61 0.39 3.51 -9.39
C GLY A 61 0.26 1.98 -9.31
N TYR A 62 -0.53 1.42 -8.39
CA TYR A 62 -0.85 0.00 -8.30
C TYR A 62 -1.71 -0.44 -9.49
N GLN A 63 -1.36 -1.55 -10.15
CA GLN A 63 -2.01 -2.03 -11.36
C GLN A 63 -2.86 -3.26 -11.09
N PHE A 64 -4.07 -3.28 -11.64
CA PHE A 64 -5.00 -4.38 -11.51
C PHE A 64 -5.54 -4.77 -12.88
N ASP A 65 -5.39 -6.05 -13.23
CA ASP A 65 -6.03 -6.63 -14.41
C ASP A 65 -7.51 -6.94 -14.10
N ILE A 66 -8.39 -6.43 -14.96
CA ILE A 66 -9.83 -6.61 -14.88
C ILE A 66 -10.40 -7.38 -16.08
N SER A 67 -9.56 -7.92 -16.98
CA SER A 67 -9.96 -8.56 -18.24
C SER A 67 -11.01 -9.66 -18.07
N ASN A 68 -10.83 -10.52 -17.08
CA ASN A 68 -11.77 -11.61 -16.77
C ASN A 68 -12.90 -11.21 -15.81
N ASN A 69 -12.93 -9.94 -15.40
CA ASN A 69 -13.79 -9.45 -14.33
C ASN A 69 -14.70 -8.29 -14.75
N ILE A 70 -14.64 -7.85 -16.00
CA ILE A 70 -15.47 -6.74 -16.49
C ILE A 70 -16.64 -7.22 -17.35
N GLN A 71 -17.79 -6.54 -17.20
CA GLN A 71 -18.97 -6.68 -18.04
C GLN A 71 -19.46 -5.31 -18.46
N HIS A 72 -19.77 -5.16 -19.75
CA HIS A 72 -20.31 -3.92 -20.30
C HIS A 72 -21.81 -4.06 -20.53
N PHE A 73 -22.58 -3.09 -20.04
CA PHE A 73 -24.00 -3.00 -20.34
C PHE A 73 -24.46 -1.56 -20.48
N LEU A 74 -24.86 -1.20 -21.71
CA LEU A 74 -25.18 0.17 -22.11
C LEU A 74 -23.97 1.08 -21.86
N TRP A 75 -24.15 2.18 -21.11
CA TRP A 75 -23.09 3.13 -20.74
C TRP A 75 -22.44 2.79 -19.40
N MET A 76 -22.70 1.61 -18.84
CA MET A 76 -22.22 1.20 -17.53
C MET A 76 -21.22 0.04 -17.63
N ASP A 77 -20.14 0.17 -16.88
CA ASP A 77 -19.18 -0.89 -16.64
C ASP A 77 -19.43 -1.52 -15.28
N TYR A 78 -19.37 -2.84 -15.25
CA TYR A 78 -19.52 -3.64 -14.04
C TYR A 78 -18.24 -4.45 -13.84
N LEU A 79 -17.79 -4.55 -12.60
CA LEU A 79 -16.71 -5.45 -12.20
C LEU A 79 -17.24 -6.53 -11.26
N SER A 80 -16.68 -7.73 -11.27
CA SER A 80 -16.99 -8.73 -10.25
C SER A 80 -16.78 -8.15 -8.84
N ALA A 81 -17.62 -8.55 -7.87
CA ALA A 81 -17.54 -8.07 -6.50
C ALA A 81 -16.14 -8.28 -5.93
N ASP A 82 -15.58 -9.48 -6.03
CA ASP A 82 -14.22 -9.80 -5.56
C ASP A 82 -13.15 -8.85 -6.14
N LYS A 83 -13.27 -8.47 -7.42
CA LYS A 83 -12.33 -7.53 -8.05
C LYS A 83 -12.51 -6.10 -7.53
N ILE A 84 -13.75 -5.69 -7.25
CA ILE A 84 -14.04 -4.42 -6.56
C ILE A 84 -13.42 -4.42 -5.16
N GLU A 85 -13.61 -5.50 -4.40
CA GLU A 85 -13.06 -5.65 -3.05
C GLU A 85 -11.52 -5.58 -3.05
N GLU A 86 -10.89 -6.24 -4.01
CA GLU A 86 -9.42 -6.24 -4.21
C GLU A 86 -8.87 -4.85 -4.54
N ILE A 87 -9.48 -4.15 -5.50
CA ILE A 87 -8.99 -2.84 -5.97
C ILE A 87 -9.18 -1.78 -4.89
N PHE A 88 -10.36 -1.74 -4.28
CA PHE A 88 -10.78 -0.63 -3.43
C PHE A 88 -10.69 -0.92 -1.93
N ASN A 89 -10.29 -2.14 -1.54
CA ASN A 89 -10.13 -2.58 -0.16
C ASN A 89 -11.41 -2.37 0.68
N LEU A 90 -12.49 -2.97 0.21
CA LEU A 90 -13.83 -2.85 0.77
C LEU A 90 -14.56 -4.18 0.68
N GLN A 91 -15.65 -4.33 1.44
CA GLN A 91 -16.60 -5.42 1.33
C GLN A 91 -17.81 -4.93 0.55
N VAL A 92 -18.25 -5.72 -0.42
CA VAL A 92 -19.44 -5.47 -1.21
C VAL A 92 -20.56 -6.37 -0.70
N SER A 93 -21.72 -5.79 -0.43
CA SER A 93 -22.92 -6.56 -0.09
C SER A 93 -24.12 -6.08 -0.90
N LEU A 94 -25.09 -6.98 -1.10
CA LEU A 94 -26.31 -6.70 -1.84
C LEU A 94 -27.51 -6.73 -0.90
N ASN A 95 -28.30 -5.66 -0.92
CA ASN A 95 -29.60 -5.60 -0.29
C ASN A 95 -30.68 -5.42 -1.38
N GLY A 96 -31.14 -6.54 -1.93
CA GLY A 96 -32.04 -6.55 -3.09
C GLY A 96 -31.34 -6.00 -4.33
N ILE A 97 -31.73 -4.81 -4.77
CA ILE A 97 -31.13 -4.10 -5.92
C ILE A 97 -30.08 -3.06 -5.51
N PHE A 98 -29.90 -2.85 -4.20
CA PHE A 98 -28.97 -1.86 -3.69
C PHE A 98 -27.63 -2.51 -3.39
N VAL A 99 -26.57 -1.91 -3.91
CA VAL A 99 -25.20 -2.25 -3.55
C VAL A 99 -24.82 -1.45 -2.32
N ASP A 100 -24.30 -2.12 -1.30
CA ASP A 100 -23.62 -1.48 -0.19
C ASP A 100 -22.12 -1.79 -0.20
N VAL A 101 -21.31 -0.82 0.22
CA VAL A 101 -19.86 -0.98 0.33
C VAL A 101 -19.39 -0.48 1.68
N GLN A 102 -18.54 -1.26 2.33
CA GLN A 102 -17.97 -0.92 3.63
C GLN A 102 -16.47 -1.09 3.56
N ASN A 103 -15.71 -0.19 4.18
CA ASN A 103 -14.25 -0.35 4.21
C ASN A 103 -13.90 -1.62 4.98
N ILE A 104 -12.84 -2.31 4.53
CA ILE A 104 -12.25 -3.34 5.38
C ILE A 104 -11.50 -2.68 6.53
N GLU A 105 -11.58 -3.33 7.68
CA GLU A 105 -10.77 -3.03 8.85
C GLU A 105 -10.10 -4.33 9.29
N PHE A 106 -8.90 -4.21 9.82
CA PHE A 106 -8.14 -5.34 10.32
C PHE A 106 -7.85 -5.16 11.80
N SER A 107 -7.96 -6.23 12.56
CA SER A 107 -7.39 -6.29 13.90
C SER A 107 -5.91 -6.65 13.83
N GLN A 108 -5.19 -6.35 14.91
CA GLN A 108 -3.83 -6.82 15.12
C GLN A 108 -3.72 -8.34 14.87
N HIS A 109 -2.62 -8.77 14.25
CA HIS A 109 -2.32 -10.15 13.87
C HIS A 109 -3.23 -10.83 12.85
N GLN A 110 -4.33 -10.23 12.39
CA GLN A 110 -5.25 -10.88 11.43
C GLN A 110 -4.58 -11.26 10.10
N TRP A 111 -3.44 -10.63 9.77
CA TRP A 111 -2.65 -10.93 8.58
C TRP A 111 -2.16 -12.39 8.53
N ILE A 112 -1.89 -13.04 9.67
CA ILE A 112 -1.41 -14.44 9.73
C ILE A 112 -2.49 -15.46 9.31
N GLU A 113 -3.76 -15.07 9.43
CA GLU A 113 -4.90 -15.91 9.07
C GLU A 113 -5.43 -15.57 7.67
N LYS A 114 -5.34 -14.28 7.29
CA LYS A 114 -5.96 -13.77 6.07
C LYS A 114 -5.10 -13.92 4.82
N PHE A 115 -3.78 -13.82 4.94
CA PHE A 115 -2.86 -13.80 3.80
C PHE A 115 -1.92 -15.00 3.82
N PRO A 116 -1.37 -15.38 2.65
CA PRO A 116 -0.30 -16.37 2.61
C PRO A 116 0.86 -15.98 3.53
N ASN A 117 1.56 -16.97 4.08
CA ASN A 117 2.77 -16.78 4.89
C ASN A 117 3.97 -16.34 4.02
N LEU A 118 3.83 -15.21 3.34
CA LEU A 118 4.80 -14.63 2.44
C LEU A 118 4.93 -13.14 2.72
N ILE A 119 6.12 -12.74 3.15
CA ILE A 119 6.47 -11.36 3.45
C ILE A 119 7.41 -10.88 2.34
N ALA A 120 7.06 -9.79 1.67
CA ALA A 120 7.89 -9.17 0.64
C ALA A 120 9.01 -8.36 1.30
N HIS A 121 10.19 -8.98 1.41
CA HIS A 121 11.40 -8.42 2.02
C HIS A 121 11.89 -7.16 1.28
N ALA A 122 12.20 -6.09 2.01
CA ALA A 122 12.62 -4.78 1.51
C ALA A 122 11.69 -4.19 0.44
N GLY A 123 10.38 -4.30 0.62
CA GLY A 123 9.34 -3.94 -0.36
C GLY A 123 9.11 -4.98 -1.47
N GLY A 124 9.93 -6.05 -1.49
CA GLY A 124 9.91 -7.13 -2.46
C GLY A 124 10.91 -6.94 -3.60
N THR A 125 11.23 -8.03 -4.30
CA THR A 125 12.06 -7.96 -5.50
C THR A 125 11.39 -7.13 -6.59
N TYR A 126 12.06 -6.12 -7.10
CA TYR A 126 11.62 -5.41 -8.29
C TYR A 126 12.07 -6.17 -9.54
N ARG A 127 11.12 -6.59 -10.36
CA ARG A 127 11.35 -7.37 -11.58
C ARG A 127 11.42 -6.43 -12.77
N GLU A 128 12.55 -6.43 -13.46
CA GLU A 128 12.72 -5.78 -14.76
C GLU A 128 12.85 -6.82 -15.86
N LYS A 129 12.84 -6.38 -17.12
CA LYS A 129 12.95 -7.31 -18.26
C LYS A 129 14.28 -8.07 -18.27
N SER A 130 15.35 -7.43 -17.80
CA SER A 130 16.73 -7.94 -17.94
C SER A 130 17.34 -8.42 -16.63
N TYR A 131 16.86 -7.92 -15.49
CA TYR A 131 17.38 -8.26 -14.18
C TYR A 131 16.31 -8.09 -13.10
N ASN A 132 16.55 -8.73 -11.96
CA ASN A 132 15.79 -8.53 -10.75
C ASN A 132 16.63 -7.70 -9.80
N THR A 133 16.01 -6.73 -9.15
CA THR A 133 16.65 -5.83 -8.20
C THR A 133 16.06 -6.06 -6.80
N PHE A 134 16.94 -6.21 -5.81
CA PHE A 134 16.60 -6.49 -4.41
C PHE A 134 16.95 -5.29 -3.53
N TYR A 135 16.38 -5.26 -2.32
CA TYR A 135 16.74 -4.32 -1.24
C TYR A 135 16.49 -2.84 -1.55
N THR A 136 15.61 -2.52 -2.50
CA THR A 136 15.40 -1.12 -2.91
C THR A 136 14.65 -0.31 -1.87
N ASN A 137 13.82 -0.95 -1.01
CA ASN A 137 12.95 -0.28 -0.04
C ASN A 137 12.12 0.86 -0.67
N SER A 138 11.73 0.69 -1.94
CA SER A 138 11.23 1.78 -2.78
C SER A 138 9.74 1.69 -3.10
N LEU A 139 9.20 2.81 -3.55
CA LEU A 139 7.80 2.89 -3.98
C LEU A 139 7.51 1.94 -5.16
N GLU A 140 8.42 1.80 -6.11
CA GLU A 140 8.24 0.94 -7.28
C GLU A 140 8.23 -0.55 -6.92
N ALA A 141 9.12 -0.98 -6.01
CA ALA A 141 9.13 -2.35 -5.51
C ALA A 141 7.81 -2.66 -4.80
N LEU A 142 7.36 -1.76 -3.94
CA LEU A 142 6.09 -1.88 -3.23
C LEU A 142 4.91 -1.96 -4.21
N GLN A 143 4.83 -1.03 -5.16
CA GLN A 143 3.75 -0.97 -6.14
C GLN A 143 3.70 -2.21 -7.03
N GLN A 144 4.85 -2.65 -7.54
CA GLN A 144 4.91 -3.84 -8.38
C GLN A 144 4.46 -5.07 -7.61
N ASN A 145 5.01 -5.29 -6.41
CA ASN A 145 4.73 -6.48 -5.62
C ASN A 145 3.31 -6.51 -5.07
N TYR A 146 2.75 -5.37 -4.65
CA TYR A 146 1.33 -5.30 -4.28
C TYR A 146 0.41 -5.65 -5.46
N SER A 147 0.73 -5.15 -6.66
CA SER A 147 0.01 -5.46 -7.91
C SER A 147 0.09 -6.95 -8.29
N MET A 148 1.11 -7.67 -7.79
CA MET A 148 1.26 -9.11 -7.96
C MET A 148 0.61 -9.93 -6.83
N GLY A 149 -0.11 -9.28 -5.90
CA GLY A 149 -0.88 -9.94 -4.85
C GLY A 149 -0.22 -9.97 -3.47
N HIS A 150 0.96 -9.38 -3.29
CA HIS A 150 1.56 -9.26 -1.95
C HIS A 150 0.75 -8.29 -1.07
N ARG A 151 0.64 -8.61 0.22
CA ARG A 151 -0.09 -7.82 1.21
C ARG A 151 0.72 -7.51 2.47
N VAL A 152 1.72 -8.34 2.79
CA VAL A 152 2.63 -8.12 3.90
C VAL A 152 4.01 -7.79 3.34
N PHE A 153 4.54 -6.64 3.74
CA PHE A 153 5.83 -6.13 3.28
C PHE A 153 6.72 -5.92 4.48
N GLU A 154 7.96 -6.36 4.39
CA GLU A 154 9.01 -5.94 5.30
C GLU A 154 9.75 -4.77 4.64
N MET A 155 10.12 -3.77 5.42
CA MET A 155 10.97 -2.67 4.99
C MET A 155 12.00 -2.32 6.06
N ASP A 156 13.21 -2.04 5.59
CA ASP A 156 14.34 -1.63 6.40
C ASP A 156 14.28 -0.13 6.69
N PHE A 157 14.66 0.29 7.90
CA PHE A 157 14.70 1.69 8.27
C PHE A 157 15.95 2.09 9.05
N TYR A 158 16.55 3.20 8.65
CA TYR A 158 17.53 3.96 9.44
C TYR A 158 17.08 5.40 9.66
N LEU A 159 17.66 6.04 10.67
CA LEU A 159 17.50 7.48 10.83
C LEU A 159 18.29 8.26 9.77
N THR A 160 17.67 9.30 9.24
CA THR A 160 18.30 10.39 8.50
C THR A 160 19.11 11.27 9.47
N SER A 161 19.99 12.13 8.94
CA SER A 161 20.82 13.01 9.78
C SER A 161 20.04 14.01 10.65
N ASP A 162 18.78 14.28 10.29
CA ASP A 162 17.81 15.11 11.02
C ASP A 162 16.78 14.28 11.80
N GLY A 163 17.01 12.97 11.97
CA GLY A 163 16.24 12.11 12.87
C GLY A 163 14.90 11.62 12.36
N LYS A 164 14.67 11.61 11.05
CA LYS A 164 13.49 10.97 10.42
C LYS A 164 13.81 9.56 9.97
N MET A 165 12.80 8.71 9.83
CA MET A 165 13.02 7.33 9.39
C MET A 165 12.98 7.21 7.87
N ALA A 166 14.15 6.99 7.27
CA ALA A 166 14.31 6.64 5.87
C ALA A 166 14.14 5.13 5.66
N ALA A 167 13.33 4.74 4.68
CA ALA A 167 13.24 3.36 4.22
C ALA A 167 14.48 3.03 3.39
N VAL A 168 15.49 2.43 4.02
CA VAL A 168 16.80 2.17 3.42
C VAL A 168 17.45 0.99 4.13
N HIS A 169 18.06 0.09 3.36
CA HIS A 169 18.73 -1.08 3.94
C HIS A 169 20.05 -0.71 4.64
N ASP A 170 20.81 0.24 4.09
CA ASP A 170 21.99 0.85 4.71
C ASP A 170 22.43 2.10 3.92
N TRP A 171 23.23 2.97 4.54
CA TRP A 171 23.73 4.21 3.91
C TRP A 171 24.97 3.99 3.02
N ASP A 172 25.62 2.82 3.08
CA ASP A 172 26.88 2.50 2.38
C ASP A 172 26.69 1.99 0.95
N GLN A 173 25.58 1.30 0.68
CA GLN A 173 25.26 0.71 -0.61
C GLN A 173 23.97 1.28 -1.19
N PHE A 174 22.95 1.51 -0.36
CA PHE A 174 21.62 1.96 -0.81
C PHE A 174 21.36 3.44 -0.48
N GLY A 175 22.23 4.06 0.31
CA GLY A 175 22.27 5.50 0.50
C GLY A 175 23.04 6.23 -0.60
N TYR A 176 23.79 7.25 -0.21
CA TYR A 176 24.69 8.01 -1.10
C TYR A 176 26.02 7.29 -1.38
N MET A 177 26.10 5.99 -1.08
CA MET A 177 27.27 5.13 -1.26
C MET A 177 28.55 5.61 -0.57
N ASN A 178 28.39 6.26 0.59
CA ASN A 178 29.50 6.79 1.39
C ASN A 178 29.29 6.64 2.90
N GLY A 179 28.24 5.93 3.31
CA GLY A 179 27.88 5.70 4.71
C GLY A 179 27.29 6.91 5.44
N VAL A 180 27.12 8.04 4.75
CA VAL A 180 26.59 9.27 5.35
C VAL A 180 25.08 9.30 5.19
N ALA A 181 24.38 9.39 6.32
CA ALA A 181 22.94 9.62 6.33
C ALA A 181 22.61 10.98 5.72
N LEU A 182 21.77 10.98 4.69
CA LEU A 182 21.19 12.20 4.13
C LEU A 182 20.19 12.79 5.13
N SER A 183 19.92 14.10 5.04
CA SER A 183 18.74 14.69 5.71
C SER A 183 17.45 14.16 5.08
N SER A 184 16.32 14.27 5.77
CA SER A 184 15.03 13.81 5.27
C SER A 184 14.61 14.51 3.97
N ASP A 185 14.93 15.79 3.82
CA ASP A 185 14.69 16.56 2.59
C ASP A 185 15.60 16.10 1.44
N GLU A 186 16.89 15.87 1.69
CA GLU A 186 17.81 15.32 0.68
C GLU A 186 17.40 13.91 0.27
N TRP A 187 17.03 13.07 1.23
CA TRP A 187 16.59 11.69 0.99
C TRP A 187 15.37 11.66 0.08
N LYS A 188 14.35 12.49 0.33
CA LYS A 188 13.15 12.60 -0.52
C LYS A 188 13.43 13.05 -1.95
N ASN A 189 14.50 13.79 -2.18
CA ASN A 189 14.93 14.24 -3.51
C ASN A 189 15.95 13.31 -4.16
N PHE A 190 16.47 12.33 -3.41
CA PHE A 190 17.40 11.32 -3.90
C PHE A 190 16.65 10.18 -4.60
N GLN A 191 17.35 9.45 -5.47
CA GLN A 191 16.86 8.18 -5.97
C GLN A 191 17.88 7.10 -5.65
N THR A 192 17.42 6.06 -4.96
CA THR A 192 18.28 4.97 -4.50
C THR A 192 18.54 3.94 -5.61
N PHE A 193 19.45 3.03 -5.30
CA PHE A 193 19.83 1.88 -6.09
C PHE A 193 19.21 0.63 -5.48
N GLY A 194 19.43 -0.51 -6.13
CA GLY A 194 19.25 -1.79 -5.48
C GLY A 194 20.43 -2.71 -5.73
N SER A 195 20.25 -3.99 -5.44
CA SER A 195 21.25 -5.02 -5.69
C SER A 195 20.76 -6.00 -6.77
N PRO A 196 21.56 -6.32 -7.80
CA PRO A 196 22.82 -5.67 -8.17
C PRO A 196 22.60 -4.19 -8.55
N VAL A 197 23.67 -3.39 -8.46
CA VAL A 197 23.61 -1.98 -8.90
C VAL A 197 23.48 -1.94 -10.42
N THR A 198 22.48 -1.21 -10.90
CA THR A 198 22.19 -1.01 -12.33
C THR A 198 21.94 0.47 -12.63
N ASP A 199 21.57 0.79 -13.87
CA ASP A 199 21.16 2.15 -14.24
C ASP A 199 19.77 2.52 -13.71
N SER A 200 19.01 1.55 -13.19
CA SER A 200 17.72 1.81 -12.54
C SER A 200 17.90 2.65 -11.29
N ARG A 201 16.94 3.55 -11.08
CA ARG A 201 16.85 4.42 -9.91
C ARG A 201 15.45 4.36 -9.36
N PHE A 202 15.35 4.36 -8.04
CA PHE A 202 14.12 4.09 -7.33
C PHE A 202 13.75 5.25 -6.42
N THR A 203 12.46 5.56 -6.34
CA THR A 203 11.94 6.58 -5.44
C THR A 203 12.13 6.13 -3.99
N THR A 204 12.92 6.90 -3.27
CA THR A 204 13.15 6.78 -1.84
C THR A 204 11.88 7.12 -1.05
N MET A 205 11.77 6.54 0.14
CA MET A 205 10.61 6.75 1.01
C MET A 205 11.08 7.07 2.43
N LEU A 206 10.35 7.92 3.15
CA LEU A 206 10.33 7.94 4.60
C LEU A 206 9.21 7.02 5.11
N ILE A 207 9.22 6.68 6.40
CA ILE A 207 8.14 5.90 7.03
C ILE A 207 6.76 6.50 6.75
N GLY A 208 6.63 7.83 6.77
CA GLY A 208 5.37 8.51 6.46
C GLY A 208 4.86 8.19 5.05
N ASP A 209 5.74 8.11 4.06
CA ASP A 209 5.37 7.79 2.68
C ASP A 209 4.87 6.33 2.58
N VAL A 210 5.44 5.41 3.37
CA VAL A 210 4.99 4.00 3.45
C VAL A 210 3.61 3.91 4.12
N LEU A 211 3.40 4.69 5.19
CA LEU A 211 2.10 4.76 5.87
C LEU A 211 1.01 5.37 4.97
N ASP A 212 1.36 6.30 4.09
CA ASP A 212 0.44 6.81 3.07
C ASP A 212 0.02 5.71 2.08
N GLN A 213 0.93 4.79 1.72
CA GLN A 213 0.57 3.61 0.92
C GLN A 213 -0.36 2.66 1.67
N MET A 214 -0.19 2.51 2.99
CA MET A 214 -1.09 1.72 3.84
C MET A 214 -2.47 2.36 4.02
N LEU A 215 -2.60 3.69 3.90
CA LEU A 215 -3.90 4.35 3.84
C LEU A 215 -4.62 4.10 2.51
N ILE A 216 -3.88 4.09 1.40
CA ILE A 216 -4.39 3.80 0.05
C ILE A 216 -4.80 2.33 -0.08
N ASN A 217 -4.03 1.43 0.55
CA ASN A 217 -4.23 -0.01 0.53
C ASN A 217 -4.50 -0.55 1.93
N LYS A 218 -5.78 -0.65 2.29
CA LYS A 218 -6.20 -1.00 3.67
C LYS A 218 -5.88 -2.43 4.08
N ASP A 219 -5.59 -3.31 3.13
CA ASP A 219 -5.12 -4.69 3.33
C ASP A 219 -3.59 -4.82 3.28
N MET A 220 -2.84 -3.71 3.22
CA MET A 220 -1.39 -3.73 3.35
C MET A 220 -0.98 -3.77 4.83
N PHE A 221 -0.01 -4.62 5.14
CA PHE A 221 0.65 -4.73 6.45
C PHE A 221 2.13 -4.46 6.29
N LEU A 222 2.70 -3.77 7.27
CA LEU A 222 4.11 -3.40 7.30
C LEU A 222 4.81 -4.12 8.45
N VAL A 223 5.84 -4.88 8.14
CA VAL A 223 6.84 -5.36 9.09
C VAL A 223 8.01 -4.39 9.04
N THR A 224 8.43 -3.82 10.16
CA THR A 224 9.55 -2.85 10.17
C THR A 224 10.83 -3.51 10.68
N ASP A 225 11.90 -3.54 9.89
CA ASP A 225 13.25 -3.81 10.39
C ASP A 225 13.96 -2.49 10.69
N THR A 226 14.10 -2.17 11.98
CA THR A 226 14.74 -0.91 12.41
C THR A 226 16.23 -1.06 12.72
N LYS A 227 16.85 -2.20 12.34
CA LYS A 227 18.29 -2.47 12.49
C LYS A 227 18.80 -2.29 13.92
N SER A 228 17.93 -2.58 14.87
CA SER A 228 18.06 -2.34 16.31
C SER A 228 19.29 -2.97 17.00
N PHE A 229 19.96 -3.93 16.35
CA PHE A 229 21.21 -4.52 16.88
C PHE A 229 22.43 -3.65 16.61
N GLU A 230 22.32 -2.70 15.68
CA GLU A 230 23.42 -1.87 15.21
C GLU A 230 23.39 -0.47 15.86
N VAL A 231 22.31 -0.16 16.59
CA VAL A 231 22.02 1.16 17.14
C VAL A 231 21.79 1.11 18.66
N SER A 232 21.83 2.27 19.31
CA SER A 232 21.61 2.38 20.76
C SER A 232 20.14 2.15 21.17
N GLU A 233 19.87 1.82 22.44
CA GLU A 233 18.49 1.72 22.94
C GLU A 233 17.71 3.04 22.79
N GLU A 234 18.38 4.18 22.98
CA GLU A 234 17.78 5.51 22.77
C GLU A 234 17.34 5.71 21.32
N GLU A 235 18.16 5.26 20.37
CA GLU A 235 17.83 5.31 18.95
C GLU A 235 16.67 4.38 18.58
N VAL A 236 16.62 3.17 19.15
CA VAL A 236 15.46 2.27 18.98
C VAL A 236 14.18 2.92 19.52
N ILE A 237 14.23 3.57 20.69
CA ILE A 237 13.08 4.31 21.24
C ILE A 237 12.68 5.44 20.30
N HIS A 238 13.65 6.17 19.74
CA HIS A 238 13.38 7.24 18.78
C HIS A 238 12.70 6.72 17.52
N GLN A 239 13.21 5.65 16.91
CA GLN A 239 12.60 5.01 15.73
C GLN A 239 11.15 4.58 16.01
N LEU A 240 10.92 3.85 17.11
CA LEU A 240 9.57 3.43 17.50
C LEU A 240 8.63 4.62 17.74
N THR A 241 9.16 5.71 18.31
CA THR A 241 8.41 6.94 18.54
C THR A 241 8.07 7.64 17.22
N GLU A 242 8.96 7.68 16.23
CA GLU A 242 8.68 8.23 14.90
C GLU A 242 7.62 7.41 14.16
N ILE A 243 7.66 6.06 14.24
CA ILE A 243 6.59 5.21 13.70
C ILE A 243 5.24 5.58 14.31
N TYR A 244 5.17 5.64 15.64
CA TYR A 244 3.94 5.99 16.35
C TYR A 244 3.44 7.40 15.96
N ASN A 245 4.33 8.40 15.96
CA ASN A 245 3.99 9.77 15.62
C ASN A 245 3.48 9.91 14.19
N GLU A 246 4.14 9.28 13.21
CA GLU A 246 3.74 9.34 11.80
C GLU A 246 2.42 8.61 11.53
N ALA A 247 2.13 7.53 12.26
CA ALA A 247 0.83 6.86 12.23
C ALA A 247 -0.26 7.75 12.84
N MET A 248 -0.02 8.34 14.02
CA MET A 248 -1.00 9.19 14.70
C MET A 248 -1.32 10.49 13.95
N LYS A 249 -0.36 11.04 13.19
CA LYS A 249 -0.60 12.19 12.28
C LYS A 249 -1.58 11.85 11.14
N ARG A 250 -1.69 10.57 10.79
CA ARG A 250 -2.47 10.06 9.65
C ARG A 250 -3.78 9.42 10.09
N SER A 251 -3.68 8.29 10.76
CA SER A 251 -4.81 7.51 11.27
C SER A 251 -4.32 6.51 12.31
N PRO A 252 -4.87 6.50 13.54
CA PRO A 252 -4.50 5.51 14.57
C PRO A 252 -4.72 4.05 14.13
N GLU A 253 -5.62 3.80 13.18
CA GLU A 253 -5.91 2.45 12.65
C GLU A 253 -4.67 1.81 12.01
N LEU A 254 -3.70 2.61 11.55
CA LEU A 254 -2.46 2.13 10.95
C LEU A 254 -1.65 1.28 11.93
N LEU A 255 -1.67 1.60 13.22
CA LEU A 255 -0.90 0.90 14.25
C LEU A 255 -1.26 -0.60 14.32
N SER A 256 -2.52 -0.95 14.09
CA SER A 256 -2.99 -2.36 14.07
C SER A 256 -2.42 -3.20 12.91
N ARG A 257 -1.79 -2.55 11.91
CA ARG A 257 -1.22 -3.16 10.71
C ARG A 257 0.29 -2.99 10.61
N ILE A 258 0.93 -2.44 11.64
CA ILE A 258 2.38 -2.34 11.75
C ILE A 258 2.85 -3.43 12.71
N ILE A 259 3.84 -4.21 12.28
CA ILE A 259 4.45 -5.29 13.05
C ILE A 259 5.92 -4.94 13.24
N PRO A 260 6.30 -4.32 14.36
CA PRO A 260 7.71 -4.06 14.60
C PRO A 260 8.50 -5.36 14.73
N GLN A 261 9.54 -5.54 13.91
CA GLN A 261 10.44 -6.67 14.04
C GLN A 261 11.26 -6.49 15.31
N ILE A 262 11.13 -7.45 16.23
CA ILE A 262 11.89 -7.50 17.47
C ILE A 262 12.79 -8.72 17.47
N TYR A 263 14.00 -8.56 18.00
CA TYR A 263 14.99 -9.63 17.94
C TYR A 263 15.34 -10.25 19.29
N ASN A 264 14.96 -9.59 20.39
CA ASN A 264 15.17 -10.09 21.74
C ASN A 264 14.11 -9.56 22.72
N GLN A 265 14.05 -10.16 23.91
CA GLN A 265 13.05 -9.84 24.93
C GLN A 265 13.16 -8.40 25.48
N THR A 266 14.37 -7.83 25.51
CA THR A 266 14.58 -6.45 25.97
C THR A 266 13.88 -5.48 25.02
N MET A 267 14.02 -5.68 23.71
CA MET A 267 13.31 -4.87 22.71
C MET A 267 11.80 -4.94 22.84
N TYR A 268 11.23 -6.11 23.14
CA TYR A 268 9.80 -6.23 23.41
C TYR A 268 9.37 -5.33 24.57
N THR A 269 10.16 -5.31 25.64
CA THR A 269 9.90 -4.44 26.79
C THR A 269 10.01 -2.97 26.42
N THR A 270 11.00 -2.60 25.60
CA THR A 270 11.19 -1.23 25.10
C THR A 270 10.04 -0.79 24.18
N LEU A 271 9.60 -1.67 23.29
CA LEU A 271 8.43 -1.46 22.43
C LEU A 271 7.18 -1.15 23.24
N LYS A 272 6.88 -1.97 24.27
CA LYS A 272 5.74 -1.78 25.16
C LYS A 272 5.78 -0.46 25.96
N LYS A 273 6.94 0.18 26.13
CA LYS A 273 7.05 1.52 26.74
C LYS A 273 6.57 2.62 25.80
N VAL A 274 6.69 2.42 24.49
CA VAL A 274 6.27 3.38 23.46
C VAL A 274 4.81 3.15 23.10
N TYR A 275 4.48 1.96 22.61
CA TYR A 275 3.12 1.57 22.25
C TYR A 275 2.98 0.04 22.19
N ASP A 276 1.78 -0.46 22.48
CA ASP A 276 1.45 -1.87 22.31
C ASP A 276 0.94 -2.12 20.88
N PHE A 277 1.90 -2.19 19.94
CA PHE A 277 1.67 -2.45 18.51
C PHE A 277 1.08 -3.82 18.26
#